data_AF-A0A6A6EWA7-F1
#
_entry.id   AF-A0A6A6EWA7-F1
#
_cell.length_a   1.000
_cell.length_b   1.000
_cell.length_c   1.000
_cell.angle_alpha   90.00
_cell.angle_beta   90.00
_cell.angle_gamma   90.00
#
_symmetry.space_group_name_H-M   'P 1'
#
loop_
_entity.id
_entity.type
_entity.pdbx_description
1 polymer ?
#
loop_
_entity_poly.entity_id
_entity_poly.type
_entity_poly.pdbx_seq_one_letter_code
_entity_poly.pdbx_strand_id
1 'polypeptide(L)'
;NLSDSEWFSRGWTLQELLAPPTVVFADSAWRYIGAKVTSSTPPWVRLIHSHSIMQGYVFELSKASGVPHEMLSGDVKLSSVDVETRTSWMQSRNTTRAEDRAYCLLGIFNVYWSPIYGEREHAMVRLKQEI
;
A
#
# COMPACT_ATOMS: atom_id res chain seq x y z
N ASN A 1 -1.68 14.19 -11.92
CA ASN A 1 -2.65 13.59 -10.99
C ASN A 1 -2.08 12.24 -10.55
N LEU A 2 -2.03 11.93 -9.26
CA LEU A 2 -1.42 10.68 -8.77
C LEU A 2 -2.22 9.45 -9.21
N SER A 3 -3.55 9.55 -9.33
CA SER A 3 -4.41 8.44 -9.75
C SER A 3 -4.08 7.89 -11.14
N ASP A 4 -3.45 8.70 -11.98
CA ASP A 4 -3.14 8.35 -13.37
C ASP A 4 -1.79 7.61 -13.47
N SER A 5 -1.04 7.52 -12.36
CA SER A 5 0.23 6.80 -12.33
C SER A 5 0.00 5.29 -12.26
N GLU A 6 0.70 4.54 -13.11
CA GLU A 6 0.72 3.07 -13.10
C GLU A 6 1.16 2.50 -11.76
N TRP A 7 1.88 3.26 -10.92
CA TRP A 7 2.26 2.79 -9.59
C TRP A 7 1.05 2.48 -8.72
N PHE A 8 -0.05 3.24 -8.83
CA PHE A 8 -1.26 2.98 -8.03
C PHE A 8 -2.11 1.84 -8.57
N SER A 9 -1.89 1.39 -9.82
CA SER A 9 -2.59 0.27 -10.42
C SER A 9 -1.83 -1.05 -10.31
N ARG A 10 -0.59 -1.08 -9.82
CA ARG A 10 0.16 -2.33 -9.59
C ARG A 10 -0.24 -2.98 -8.27
N GLY A 11 -0.27 -4.32 -8.22
CA GLY A 11 -0.60 -5.06 -6.99
C GLY A 11 0.43 -4.88 -5.87
N TRP A 12 1.70 -5.16 -6.15
CA TRP A 12 2.78 -5.22 -5.16
C TRP A 12 3.03 -3.90 -4.42
N THR A 13 2.78 -2.78 -5.10
CA THR A 13 2.94 -1.43 -4.55
C THR A 13 2.00 -1.16 -3.37
N LEU A 14 0.95 -1.97 -3.17
CA LEU A 14 0.12 -1.89 -1.97
C LEU A 14 0.92 -2.18 -0.69
N GLN A 15 1.76 -3.23 -0.72
CA GLN A 15 2.65 -3.52 0.42
C GLN A 15 3.75 -2.46 0.54
N GLU A 16 4.32 -2.02 -0.58
CA GLU A 16 5.33 -0.95 -0.59
C GLU A 16 4.79 0.36 -0.01
N LEU A 17 3.49 0.64 -0.19
CA LEU A 17 2.81 1.81 0.40
C LEU A 17 2.59 1.67 1.92
N LEU A 18 2.10 0.50 2.34
CA LEU A 18 1.59 0.29 3.70
C LEU A 18 2.69 -0.10 4.69
N ALA A 19 3.62 -0.97 4.30
CA ALA A 19 4.57 -1.59 5.21
C ALA A 19 5.58 -0.60 5.85
N PRO A 20 6.28 0.27 5.10
CA PRO A 20 7.26 1.16 5.70
C PRO A 20 6.60 2.38 6.37
N PRO A 21 7.18 2.93 7.44
CA PRO A 21 6.68 4.16 8.07
C PRO A 21 6.84 5.39 7.15
N THR A 22 7.81 5.37 6.25
CA THR A 22 8.08 6.45 5.30
C THR A 22 8.19 5.91 3.87
N VAL A 23 7.52 6.57 2.93
CA VAL A 23 7.64 6.31 1.48
C VAL A 23 7.85 7.65 0.79
N VAL A 24 8.93 7.77 0.02
CA VAL A 24 9.23 8.97 -0.77
C VAL A 24 8.84 8.73 -2.22
N PHE A 25 8.09 9.65 -2.80
CA PHE A 25 7.66 9.62 -4.19
C PHE A 25 8.43 10.65 -5.00
N ALA A 26 8.91 10.22 -6.16
CA ALA A 26 9.61 11.05 -7.12
C ALA A 26 9.09 10.80 -8.54
N ASP A 27 9.27 11.78 -9.43
CA ASP A 27 8.95 11.65 -10.85
C ASP A 27 10.04 10.88 -11.61
N SER A 28 9.85 10.70 -12.91
CA SER A 28 10.82 10.02 -13.79
C SER A 28 12.16 10.75 -13.91
N ALA A 29 12.23 12.02 -13.52
CA ALA A 29 13.46 12.82 -13.44
C ALA A 29 14.03 12.85 -12.01
N TRP A 30 13.57 11.97 -11.12
CA TRP A 30 13.96 11.89 -9.71
C TRP A 30 13.65 13.16 -8.90
N ARG A 31 12.70 13.98 -9.37
CA ARG A 31 12.26 15.15 -8.62
C ARG A 31 11.27 14.74 -7.56
N TYR A 32 11.44 15.25 -6.35
CA TYR A 32 10.55 14.99 -5.23
C TYR A 32 9.12 15.44 -5.52
N ILE A 33 8.16 14.54 -5.35
CA ILE A 33 6.72 14.82 -5.47
C ILE A 33 6.10 15.00 -4.08
N GLY A 34 6.46 14.12 -3.14
CA GLY A 34 5.88 14.08 -1.82
C GLY A 34 6.31 12.83 -1.05
N ALA A 35 5.89 12.73 0.21
CA ALA A 35 6.16 11.56 1.04
C ALA A 35 4.94 11.16 1.86
N LYS A 36 4.71 9.85 1.95
CA LYS A 36 3.91 9.27 3.02
C LYS A 36 4.78 9.21 4.27
N VAL A 37 4.33 9.77 5.38
CA VAL A 37 4.99 9.66 6.69
C VAL A 37 3.95 9.28 7.73
N THR A 38 4.27 8.29 8.54
CA THR A 38 3.41 7.84 9.64
C THR A 38 3.79 8.48 10.97
N SER A 39 2.94 8.27 11.98
CA SER A 39 3.23 8.54 13.40
C SER A 39 4.50 7.85 13.91
N SER A 40 4.85 6.67 13.36
CA SER A 40 6.07 5.92 13.69
C SER A 40 7.33 6.40 12.96
N THR A 41 7.23 7.38 12.07
CA THR A 41 8.40 7.95 11.37
C THR A 41 9.26 8.77 12.35
N PRO A 42 10.60 8.61 12.35
CA PRO A 42 11.47 9.40 13.21
C PRO A 42 11.26 10.92 13.06
N PRO A 43 11.29 11.71 14.15
CA PRO A 43 10.98 13.14 14.09
C PRO A 43 11.80 13.92 13.06
N TRP A 44 13.09 13.62 12.92
CA TRP A 44 13.96 14.31 11.96
C TRP A 44 13.58 14.03 10.50
N VAL A 45 13.08 12.83 10.18
CA VAL A 45 12.56 12.50 8.84
C VAL A 45 11.27 13.26 8.57
N ARG A 46 10.37 13.35 9.58
CA ARG A 46 9.13 14.14 9.47
C ARG A 46 9.42 15.62 9.20
N LEU A 47 10.48 16.17 9.79
CA LEU A 47 10.91 17.55 9.54
C LEU A 47 11.34 17.76 8.09
N ILE A 48 12.12 16.85 7.51
CA ILE A 48 12.55 16.89 6.10
C ILE A 48 11.34 16.91 5.16
N HIS A 49 10.29 16.16 5.50
CA HIS A 49 9.07 16.05 4.70
C HIS A 49 7.92 16.98 5.16
N SER A 50 8.20 17.97 6.01
CA SER A 50 7.18 18.89 6.56
C SER A 50 6.35 19.59 5.48
N HIS A 51 6.96 19.97 4.36
CA HIS A 51 6.23 20.55 3.23
C HIS A 51 5.17 19.60 2.67
N SER A 52 5.50 18.32 2.48
CA SER A 52 4.56 17.29 2.01
C SER A 52 3.40 17.09 2.98
N ILE A 53 3.67 17.15 4.29
CA ILE A 53 2.64 17.06 5.33
C ILE A 53 1.70 18.26 5.26
N MET A 54 2.25 19.48 5.21
CA MET A 54 1.47 20.73 5.18
C MET A 54 0.61 20.86 3.91
N GLN A 55 1.08 20.31 2.78
CA GLN A 55 0.32 20.28 1.52
C GLN A 55 -0.76 19.18 1.49
N GLY A 56 -0.87 18.35 2.53
CA GLY A 56 -1.88 17.29 2.58
C GLY A 56 -1.62 16.16 1.58
N TYR A 57 -0.36 15.87 1.22
CA TYR A 57 -0.01 14.85 0.22
C TYR A 57 -0.61 13.46 0.52
N VAL A 58 -0.77 13.12 1.80
CA VAL A 58 -1.40 11.85 2.24
C VAL A 58 -2.86 11.75 1.79
N PHE A 59 -3.60 12.86 1.69
CA PHE A 59 -4.96 12.84 1.16
C PHE A 59 -4.99 12.52 -0.33
N GLU A 60 -4.04 13.05 -1.10
CA GLU A 60 -3.90 12.73 -2.53
C GLU A 60 -3.47 11.27 -2.73
N LEU A 61 -2.59 10.75 -1.87
CA LEU A 61 -2.27 9.31 -1.85
C LEU A 61 -3.51 8.46 -1.56
N SER A 62 -4.31 8.85 -0.57
CA SER A 62 -5.52 8.12 -0.19
C SER A 62 -6.52 8.02 -1.35
N LYS A 63 -6.76 9.14 -2.06
CA LYS A 63 -7.57 9.18 -3.28
C LYS A 63 -7.02 8.27 -4.37
N ALA A 64 -5.71 8.30 -4.62
CA ALA A 64 -5.08 7.51 -5.68
C ALA A 64 -5.02 6.01 -5.35
N SER A 65 -4.85 5.64 -4.08
CA SER A 65 -4.64 4.25 -3.68
C SER A 65 -5.90 3.53 -3.20
N GLY A 66 -6.96 4.26 -2.86
CA GLY A 66 -8.16 3.72 -2.20
C GLY A 66 -7.94 3.31 -0.74
N VAL A 67 -6.78 3.64 -0.17
CA VAL A 67 -6.44 3.34 1.24
C VAL A 67 -6.79 4.56 2.10
N PRO A 68 -7.51 4.40 3.23
CA PRO A 68 -7.84 5.51 4.11
C PRO A 68 -6.62 6.30 4.59
N HIS A 69 -6.73 7.62 4.65
CA HIS A 69 -5.61 8.48 5.06
C HIS A 69 -5.12 8.18 6.48
N GLU A 70 -5.99 7.77 7.40
CA GLU A 70 -5.67 7.36 8.77
C GLU A 70 -4.79 6.11 8.81
N MET A 71 -4.97 5.21 7.83
CA MET A 71 -4.09 4.05 7.64
C MET A 71 -2.72 4.49 7.10
N LEU A 72 -2.71 5.42 6.14
CA LEU A 72 -1.47 5.95 5.55
C LEU A 72 -0.64 6.80 6.53
N SER A 73 -1.30 7.52 7.44
CA SER A 73 -0.70 8.28 8.54
C SER A 73 -0.30 7.39 9.72
N GLY A 74 -0.74 6.12 9.75
CA GLY A 74 -0.46 5.20 10.85
C GLY A 74 -1.21 5.55 12.15
N ASP A 75 -2.35 6.23 12.04
CA ASP A 75 -3.25 6.52 13.16
C ASP A 75 -4.15 5.32 13.48
N VAL A 76 -4.43 4.50 12.46
CA VAL A 76 -5.17 3.23 12.58
C VAL A 76 -4.23 2.06 12.32
N LYS A 77 -4.31 1.01 13.15
CA LYS A 77 -3.54 -0.22 12.97
C LYS A 77 -4.20 -1.12 11.94
N LEU A 78 -3.40 -1.82 11.16
CA LEU A 78 -3.92 -2.76 10.15
C LEU A 78 -4.78 -3.88 10.76
N SER A 79 -4.43 -4.33 11.97
CA SER A 79 -5.15 -5.38 12.71
C SER A 79 -6.56 -4.98 13.16
N SER A 80 -6.89 -3.69 13.18
CA SER A 80 -8.24 -3.23 13.53
C SER A 80 -9.15 -3.04 12.31
N VAL A 81 -8.65 -3.30 11.10
CA VAL A 81 -9.43 -3.22 9.88
C VAL A 81 -9.90 -4.61 9.48
N ASP A 82 -11.18 -4.73 9.14
CA ASP A 82 -11.79 -6.00 8.76
C ASP A 82 -11.20 -6.57 7.46
N VAL A 83 -11.50 -7.84 7.19
CA VAL A 83 -10.94 -8.58 6.05
C VAL A 83 -11.43 -8.01 4.71
N GLU A 84 -12.70 -7.61 4.63
CA GLU A 84 -13.31 -7.12 3.39
C GLU A 84 -12.72 -5.77 2.99
N THR A 85 -12.59 -4.85 3.96
CA THR A 85 -11.96 -3.54 3.74
C THR A 85 -10.51 -3.71 3.28
N ARG A 86 -9.70 -4.55 3.97
CA ARG A 86 -8.31 -4.81 3.55
C ARG A 86 -8.21 -5.43 2.16
N THR A 87 -9.13 -6.33 1.82
CA THR A 87 -9.21 -6.96 0.48
C THR A 87 -9.59 -5.93 -0.58
N SER A 88 -10.44 -4.95 -0.25
CA SER A 88 -10.92 -3.94 -1.20
C SER A 88 -9.80 -3.08 -1.79
N TRP A 89 -8.68 -2.88 -1.07
CA TRP A 89 -7.53 -2.12 -1.55
C TRP A 89 -6.80 -2.74 -2.75
N MET A 90 -7.11 -3.99 -3.08
CA MET A 90 -6.63 -4.68 -4.29
C MET A 90 -7.60 -4.59 -5.48
N GLN A 91 -8.80 -4.04 -5.31
CA GLN A 91 -9.82 -4.03 -6.37
C GLN A 91 -9.42 -3.20 -7.59
N SER A 92 -8.81 -2.03 -7.37
CA SER A 92 -8.30 -1.14 -8.44
C SER A 92 -6.91 -1.53 -8.95
N ARG A 93 -6.35 -2.65 -8.47
CA ARG A 93 -4.99 -3.10 -8.78
C ARG A 93 -4.97 -4.31 -9.69
N ASN A 94 -3.98 -4.31 -10.57
CA ASN A 94 -3.70 -5.33 -11.56
C ASN A 94 -2.40 -6.05 -11.23
N THR A 95 -2.36 -7.33 -11.57
CA THR A 95 -1.18 -8.18 -11.46
C THR A 95 -0.96 -8.92 -12.78
N THR A 96 0.30 -9.14 -13.14
CA THR A 96 0.64 -9.89 -14.38
C THR A 96 0.32 -11.37 -14.23
N ARG A 97 0.56 -11.95 -13.04
CA ARG A 97 0.20 -13.33 -12.71
C ARG A 97 -1.06 -13.33 -11.86
N ALA A 98 -1.92 -14.32 -12.06
CA ALA A 98 -3.19 -14.44 -11.33
C ALA A 98 -2.95 -14.61 -9.82
N GLU A 99 -2.00 -15.48 -9.46
CA GLU A 99 -1.63 -15.78 -8.08
C GLU A 99 -1.09 -14.56 -7.30
N ASP A 100 -0.49 -13.59 -7.99
CA ASP A 100 0.01 -12.36 -7.35
C ASP A 100 -1.13 -11.54 -6.72
N ARG A 101 -2.40 -11.71 -7.15
CA ARG A 101 -3.55 -11.06 -6.48
C ARG A 101 -3.63 -11.47 -5.01
N ALA A 102 -3.29 -12.72 -4.69
CA ALA A 102 -3.21 -13.22 -3.32
C ALA A 102 -1.87 -12.83 -2.66
N TYR A 103 -0.75 -12.96 -3.38
CA TYR A 103 0.56 -12.68 -2.80
C TYR A 103 0.76 -11.22 -2.38
N CYS A 104 0.15 -10.29 -3.12
CA CYS A 104 0.15 -8.87 -2.75
C CYS A 104 -0.56 -8.59 -1.42
N LEU A 105 -1.39 -9.52 -0.93
CA LEU A 105 -2.16 -9.38 0.32
C LEU A 105 -1.51 -10.09 1.52
N LEU A 106 -0.47 -10.91 1.35
CA LEU A 106 0.08 -11.74 2.43
C LEU A 106 0.51 -10.92 3.65
N GLY A 107 1.35 -9.90 3.45
CA GLY A 107 1.79 -9.02 4.53
C GLY A 107 0.64 -8.21 5.14
N ILE A 108 -0.45 -7.99 4.39
CA ILE A 108 -1.62 -7.25 4.86
C ILE A 108 -2.48 -8.10 5.81
N PHE A 109 -2.46 -9.42 5.60
CA PHE A 109 -3.12 -10.40 6.45
C PHE A 109 -2.19 -11.06 7.46
N ASN A 110 -0.93 -10.63 7.56
CA ASN A 110 0.08 -11.23 8.44
C ASN A 110 0.29 -12.74 8.15
N VAL A 111 0.24 -13.10 6.87
CA VAL A 111 0.48 -14.45 6.35
C VAL A 111 1.88 -14.51 5.74
N TYR A 112 2.62 -15.59 6.02
CA TYR A 112 4.02 -15.74 5.62
C TYR A 112 4.22 -17.01 4.78
N TRP A 113 3.89 -16.95 3.50
CA TRP A 113 4.05 -18.07 2.57
C TRP A 113 5.10 -17.79 1.52
N SER A 114 5.80 -18.85 1.09
CA SER A 114 6.56 -18.80 -0.15
C SER A 114 5.60 -18.82 -1.35
N PRO A 115 5.77 -17.94 -2.35
CA PRO A 115 4.99 -17.98 -3.58
C PRO A 115 5.16 -19.31 -4.33
N ILE A 116 4.05 -19.96 -4.66
CA ILE A 116 3.96 -21.11 -5.57
C ILE A 116 3.48 -20.58 -6.93
N TYR A 117 4.41 -20.22 -7.80
CA TYR A 117 4.04 -19.75 -9.13
C TYR A 117 3.51 -20.90 -10.01
N GLY A 118 2.40 -20.63 -10.70
CA GLY A 118 1.63 -21.64 -11.43
C GLY A 118 0.36 -22.09 -10.72
N GLU A 119 0.13 -21.73 -9.45
CA GLU A 119 -1.12 -22.08 -8.74
C GLU A 119 -2.32 -21.20 -9.14
N ARG A 120 -2.08 -20.07 -9.83
CA ARG A 120 -3.12 -19.15 -10.35
C ARG A 120 -4.14 -18.77 -9.26
N GLU A 121 -5.43 -18.90 -9.55
CA GLU A 121 -6.53 -18.55 -8.64
C GLU A 121 -6.59 -19.41 -7.37
N HIS A 122 -5.92 -20.58 -7.35
CA HIS A 122 -5.83 -21.39 -6.13
C HIS A 122 -5.08 -20.66 -5.02
N ALA A 123 -4.16 -19.74 -5.34
CA ALA A 123 -3.49 -18.90 -4.34
C ALA A 123 -4.49 -18.09 -3.51
N MET A 124 -5.53 -17.54 -4.17
CA MET A 124 -6.57 -16.75 -3.50
C MET A 124 -7.49 -17.64 -2.66
N VAL A 125 -7.83 -18.83 -3.14
CA VAL A 125 -8.61 -19.81 -2.35
C VAL A 125 -7.84 -20.19 -1.10
N ARG A 126 -6.55 -20.49 -1.23
CA ARG A 126 -5.65 -20.83 -0.13
C ARG A 126 -5.56 -19.68 0.87
N LEU A 127 -5.35 -18.44 0.40
CA LEU A 127 -5.34 -17.25 1.26
C LEU A 127 -6.62 -17.12 2.08
N LYS A 128 -7.79 -17.28 1.45
CA LYS A 128 -9.08 -17.19 2.14
C LYS A 128 -9.32 -18.27 3.20
N GLN A 129 -8.62 -19.40 3.13
CA GLN A 129 -8.72 -20.46 4.14
C GLN A 129 -7.89 -20.15 5.40
N GLU A 130 -6.91 -19.25 5.30
CA GLU A 130 -6.01 -18.88 6.39
C GLU A 130 -6.54 -17.71 7.24
N ILE A 131 -7.37 -16.84 6.64
CA ILE A 131 -7.76 -15.54 7.21
C ILE A 131 -9.18 -15.49 7.78
#